data_AF-A0A521J7F6-F1
#
_entry.id   AF-A0A521J7F6-F1
#
_cell.length_a   1.000
_cell.length_b   1.000
_cell.length_c   1.000
_cell.angle_alpha   90.00
_cell.angle_beta   90.00
_cell.angle_gamma   90.00
#
_symmetry.space_group_name_H-M   'P 1'
#
loop_
_entity.id
_entity.type
_entity.pdbx_description
1 polymer ?
#
loop_
_entity_poly.entity_id
_entity_poly.type
_entity_poly.pdbx_seq_one_letter_code
_entity_poly.pdbx_strand_id
1 'polypeptide(L)'
;IPDKVPGHYNAAGVIDRIGSKYELLITPIVGWLMYLGISAIERYPQFWNTGVTVTEENKERVYRVISNMVSTLKIIMVVVFVSLTINSSLSTPLPVWFTPVYIILIFGAILFCIIRLIKVK
;
A
#
# COMPACT_ATOMS: atom_id res chain seq x y z
N ILE A 1 22.68 -10.12 -8.42
CA ILE A 1 22.08 -8.78 -8.64
C ILE A 1 23.12 -7.95 -9.40
N PRO A 2 22.75 -7.22 -10.46
CA PRO A 2 23.67 -6.39 -11.25
C PRO A 2 24.30 -5.26 -10.42
N ASP A 3 25.44 -4.71 -10.87
CA ASP A 3 26.09 -3.56 -10.19
C ASP A 3 25.32 -2.24 -10.34
N LYS A 4 24.51 -2.15 -11.39
CA LYS A 4 23.59 -1.05 -11.64
C LYS A 4 22.17 -1.59 -11.80
N VAL A 5 21.22 -0.95 -11.14
CA VAL A 5 19.80 -1.36 -11.13
C VAL A 5 18.91 -0.16 -11.45
N PRO A 6 17.68 -0.37 -11.93
CA PRO A 6 16.67 0.68 -11.98
C PRO A 6 16.56 1.38 -10.63
N GLY A 7 16.66 2.70 -10.66
CA GLY A 7 16.49 3.58 -9.50
C GLY A 7 15.21 4.40 -9.58
N HIS A 8 14.59 4.49 -10.74
CA HIS A 8 13.29 5.14 -10.94
C HIS A 8 12.60 4.57 -12.19
N TYR A 9 11.27 4.61 -12.18
CA TYR A 9 10.40 4.26 -13.29
C TYR A 9 9.48 5.45 -13.56
N ASN A 10 9.32 5.83 -14.82
CA ASN A 10 8.36 6.87 -15.19
C ASN A 10 6.91 6.36 -15.09
N ALA A 11 5.94 7.24 -15.37
CA ALA A 11 4.51 6.89 -15.30
C ALA A 11 4.07 5.74 -16.22
N ALA A 12 4.82 5.45 -17.29
CA ALA A 12 4.58 4.34 -18.20
C ALA A 12 5.26 3.03 -17.76
N GLY A 13 5.96 3.02 -16.62
CA GLY A 13 6.71 1.87 -16.11
C GLY A 13 8.08 1.68 -16.77
N VAL A 14 8.54 2.64 -17.58
CA VAL A 14 9.85 2.59 -18.24
C VAL A 14 10.93 3.08 -17.28
N ILE A 15 12.07 2.39 -17.26
CA ILE A 15 13.23 2.77 -16.47
C ILE A 15 13.80 4.08 -17.04
N ASP A 16 13.74 5.16 -16.27
CA ASP A 16 14.24 6.49 -16.66
C ASP A 16 15.44 6.94 -15.80
N ARG A 17 15.77 6.19 -14.74
CA ARG A 17 16.98 6.36 -13.94
C ARG A 17 17.59 5.02 -13.59
N ILE A 18 18.90 4.93 -13.76
CA ILE A 18 19.73 3.81 -13.30
C ILE A 18 20.56 4.29 -12.10
N GLY A 19 20.63 3.46 -11.06
CA GLY A 19 21.36 3.72 -9.81
C GLY A 19 22.31 2.60 -9.45
N SER A 20 22.96 2.73 -8.29
CA SER A 20 23.84 1.69 -7.74
C SER A 20 23.03 0.51 -7.18
N LYS A 21 23.61 -0.70 -7.17
CA LYS A 21 22.97 -1.88 -6.56
C LYS A 21 22.57 -1.71 -5.09
N TYR A 22 23.21 -0.78 -4.36
CA TYR A 22 22.89 -0.50 -2.97
C TYR A 22 21.57 0.26 -2.81
N GLU A 23 21.14 1.01 -3.82
CA GLU A 23 19.84 1.70 -3.81
C GLU A 23 18.67 0.70 -3.78
N LEU A 24 18.88 -0.54 -4.22
CA LEU A 24 17.88 -1.61 -4.12
C LEU A 24 17.46 -1.90 -2.66
N LEU A 25 18.29 -1.55 -1.68
CA LEU A 25 17.96 -1.72 -0.26
C LEU A 25 16.93 -0.70 0.23
N ILE A 26 16.76 0.43 -0.48
CA ILE A 26 15.79 1.47 -0.09
C ILE A 26 14.37 0.90 -0.12
N THR A 27 14.01 0.13 -1.15
CA THR A 27 12.65 -0.42 -1.28
C THR A 27 12.26 -1.37 -0.13
N PRO A 28 13.02 -2.42 0.24
CA PRO A 28 12.66 -3.25 1.39
C PRO A 28 12.74 -2.49 2.72
N ILE A 29 13.70 -1.58 2.91
CA ILE A 29 13.81 -0.80 4.16
C ILE A 29 12.55 0.07 4.37
N VAL A 30 12.16 0.84 3.35
CA VAL A 30 10.96 1.66 3.40
C VAL A 30 9.71 0.78 3.51
N GLY A 31 9.65 -0.35 2.79
CA GLY A 31 8.56 -1.31 2.90
C GLY A 31 8.37 -1.86 4.31
N TRP A 32 9.46 -2.22 5.00
CA TRP A 32 9.42 -2.66 6.40
C TRP A 32 8.98 -1.54 7.35
N LEU A 33 9.53 -0.33 7.19
CA LEU A 33 9.13 0.84 7.98
C LEU A 33 7.63 1.11 7.85
N MET A 34 7.10 1.10 6.63
CA MET A 34 5.68 1.28 6.35
C MET A 34 4.83 0.13 6.92
N TYR A 35 5.26 -1.12 6.75
CA TYR A 35 4.55 -2.28 7.29
C TYR A 35 4.43 -2.21 8.82
N LEU A 36 5.53 -1.90 9.50
CA LEU A 36 5.56 -1.77 10.96
C LEU A 36 4.75 -0.57 11.43
N GLY A 37 4.86 0.58 10.74
CA GLY A 37 4.07 1.78 11.03
C GLY A 37 2.56 1.52 10.91
N ILE A 38 2.12 0.92 9.80
CA ILE A 38 0.70 0.59 9.62
C ILE A 38 0.25 -0.47 10.64
N SER A 39 1.07 -1.47 10.93
CA SER A 39 0.74 -2.49 11.94
C SER A 39 0.62 -1.91 13.36
N ALA A 40 1.41 -0.87 13.68
CA ALA A 40 1.26 -0.13 14.92
C ALA A 40 -0.08 0.64 14.95
N ILE A 41 -0.42 1.34 13.87
CA ILE A 41 -1.71 2.05 13.74
C ILE A 41 -2.89 1.08 13.85
N GLU A 42 -2.80 -0.09 13.22
CA GLU A 42 -3.84 -1.14 13.28
C GLU A 42 -4.12 -1.64 14.70
N ARG A 43 -3.14 -1.57 15.59
CA ARG A 43 -3.28 -2.03 16.98
C ARG A 43 -4.01 -1.02 17.87
N TYR A 44 -4.16 0.23 17.43
CA TYR A 44 -4.75 1.31 18.23
C TYR A 44 -5.95 1.97 17.54
N PRO A 45 -7.12 1.29 17.48
CA PRO A 45 -8.33 1.80 16.84
C PRO A 45 -8.85 3.14 17.39
N GLN A 46 -8.53 3.46 18.64
CA GLN A 46 -8.99 4.68 19.29
C GLN A 46 -8.51 5.97 18.61
N PHE A 47 -7.46 5.91 17.79
CA PHE A 47 -6.94 7.06 17.05
C PHE A 47 -7.42 7.11 15.61
N TRP A 48 -8.27 6.18 15.19
CA TRP A 48 -8.75 6.15 13.81
C TRP A 48 -9.83 7.20 13.59
N ASN A 49 -9.72 7.91 12.47
CA ASN A 49 -10.83 8.69 11.97
C ASN A 49 -11.87 7.74 11.36
N THR A 50 -13.04 7.65 11.99
CA THR A 50 -14.11 6.74 11.56
C THR A 50 -15.03 7.34 10.49
N GLY A 51 -15.07 8.68 10.35
CA GLY A 51 -15.95 9.39 9.42
C GLY A 51 -17.46 9.25 9.71
N VAL A 52 -17.85 8.50 10.74
CA VAL A 52 -19.23 8.26 11.17
C VAL A 52 -19.32 8.30 12.70
N THR A 53 -20.49 8.65 13.22
CA THR A 53 -20.77 8.59 14.66
C THR A 53 -20.70 7.14 15.15
N VAL A 54 -19.84 6.89 16.12
CA VAL A 54 -19.69 5.58 16.76
C VAL A 54 -20.62 5.51 17.97
N THR A 55 -21.53 4.53 17.98
CA THR A 55 -22.42 4.20 19.10
C THR A 55 -22.09 2.80 19.61
N GLU A 56 -22.52 2.44 20.81
CA GLU A 56 -22.27 1.09 21.35
C GLU A 56 -22.85 -0.03 20.46
N GLU A 57 -23.93 0.25 19.71
CA GLU A 57 -24.56 -0.72 18.81
C GLU A 57 -23.79 -0.94 17.50
N ASN A 58 -23.14 0.10 16.96
CA ASN A 58 -22.45 0.04 15.66
C ASN A 58 -20.92 -0.12 15.79
N LYS A 59 -20.37 0.09 16.99
CA LYS A 59 -18.93 0.12 17.30
C LYS A 59 -18.14 -1.02 16.67
N GLU A 60 -18.54 -2.27 16.93
CA GLU A 60 -17.83 -3.44 16.40
C GLU A 60 -17.87 -3.50 14.88
N ARG A 61 -19.00 -3.12 14.26
CA ARG A 61 -19.18 -3.12 12.80
C ARG A 61 -18.29 -2.07 12.14
N VAL A 62 -18.28 -0.86 12.69
CA VAL A 62 -17.46 0.27 12.20
C VAL A 62 -15.97 -0.06 12.29
N TYR A 63 -15.49 -0.48 13.47
CA TYR A 63 -14.07 -0.80 13.65
C TYR A 63 -13.63 -1.99 12.80
N ARG A 64 -14.47 -3.01 12.62
CA ARG A 64 -14.15 -4.15 11.74
C ARG A 64 -14.00 -3.70 10.28
N VAL A 65 -14.87 -2.82 9.80
CA VAL A 65 -14.79 -2.31 8.42
C VAL A 65 -13.50 -1.50 8.21
N ILE A 66 -13.17 -0.60 9.14
CA ILE A 66 -11.94 0.20 9.05
C ILE A 66 -10.70 -0.68 9.19
N SER A 67 -10.68 -1.63 10.13
CA SER A 67 -9.56 -2.56 10.32
C SER A 67 -9.29 -3.39 9.07
N ASN A 68 -10.35 -3.87 8.40
CA ASN A 68 -10.23 -4.59 7.14
C ASN A 68 -9.68 -3.69 6.02
N MET A 69 -10.09 -2.41 5.97
CA MET A 69 -9.56 -1.45 5.01
C MET A 69 -8.06 -1.22 5.22
N VAL A 70 -7.64 -0.92 6.46
CA VAL A 70 -6.23 -0.68 6.77
C VAL A 70 -5.38 -1.92 6.46
N SER A 71 -5.86 -3.11 6.84
CA SER A 71 -5.21 -4.38 6.51
C SER A 71 -5.08 -4.60 5.00
N THR A 72 -6.13 -4.29 4.24
CA THR A 72 -6.13 -4.43 2.76
C THR A 72 -5.12 -3.47 2.13
N LEU A 73 -5.11 -2.20 2.55
CA LEU A 73 -4.14 -1.21 2.07
C LEU A 73 -2.70 -1.58 2.44
N LYS A 74 -2.48 -2.16 3.62
CA LYS A 74 -1.18 -2.69 4.04
C LYS A 74 -0.70 -3.81 3.12
N ILE A 75 -1.57 -4.75 2.78
CA ILE A 75 -1.23 -5.84 1.85
C ILE A 75 -0.91 -5.28 0.46
N ILE A 76 -1.74 -4.38 -0.07
CA ILE A 76 -1.51 -3.72 -1.36
C ILE A 76 -0.15 -3.01 -1.38
N MET A 77 0.18 -2.28 -0.31
CA MET A 77 1.48 -1.63 -0.13
C MET A 77 2.62 -2.64 -0.18
N VAL A 78 2.57 -3.72 0.61
CA VAL A 78 3.62 -4.75 0.63
C VAL A 78 3.83 -5.36 -0.76
N VAL A 79 2.74 -5.70 -1.46
CA VAL A 79 2.81 -6.25 -2.83
C VAL A 79 3.54 -5.28 -3.76
N VAL A 80 3.25 -3.98 -3.71
CA VAL A 80 3.95 -2.99 -4.52
C VAL A 80 5.44 -2.91 -4.20
N PHE A 81 5.83 -2.82 -2.93
CA PHE A 81 7.25 -2.76 -2.56
C PHE A 81 8.01 -4.03 -2.95
N VAL A 82 7.38 -5.21 -2.85
CA VAL A 82 7.94 -6.48 -3.33
C VAL A 82 8.09 -6.46 -4.85
N SER A 83 7.05 -6.06 -5.59
CA SER A 83 7.11 -5.97 -7.06
C SER A 83 8.20 -5.00 -7.53
N LEU A 84 8.32 -3.83 -6.91
CA LEU A 84 9.38 -2.85 -7.22
C LEU A 84 10.77 -3.43 -6.97
N THR A 85 10.95 -4.12 -5.84
CA THR A 85 12.23 -4.75 -5.48
C THR A 85 12.61 -5.84 -6.49
N ILE A 86 11.66 -6.72 -6.84
CA ILE A 86 11.89 -7.80 -7.82
C ILE A 86 12.23 -7.21 -9.19
N ASN A 87 11.41 -6.30 -9.73
CA ASN A 87 11.63 -5.73 -11.06
C ASN A 87 12.95 -4.96 -11.14
N SER A 88 13.29 -4.20 -10.09
CA SER A 88 14.58 -3.49 -10.03
C SER A 88 15.76 -4.48 -9.96
N SER A 89 15.63 -5.56 -9.18
CA SER A 89 16.68 -6.58 -9.09
C SER A 89 16.94 -7.33 -10.41
N LEU A 90 15.90 -7.47 -11.22
CA LEU A 90 15.94 -8.12 -12.55
C LEU A 90 16.21 -7.13 -13.69
N SER A 91 16.29 -5.83 -13.39
CA SER A 91 16.41 -4.76 -14.39
C SER A 91 15.30 -4.77 -15.44
N THR A 92 14.09 -5.17 -15.03
CA THR A 92 12.92 -5.22 -15.92
C THR A 92 12.08 -3.95 -15.79
N PRO A 93 11.51 -3.45 -16.90
CA PRO A 93 10.50 -2.40 -16.85
C PRO A 93 9.25 -2.92 -16.13
N LEU A 94 8.48 -1.99 -15.54
CA LEU A 94 7.16 -2.31 -15.02
C LEU A 94 6.17 -2.38 -16.18
N PRO A 95 5.18 -3.30 -16.13
CA PRO A 95 4.09 -3.28 -17.09
C PRO A 95 3.35 -1.94 -17.07
N VAL A 96 2.91 -1.43 -18.22
CA VAL A 96 2.20 -0.14 -18.33
C VAL A 96 0.93 -0.06 -17.46
N TRP A 97 0.31 -1.21 -17.18
CA TRP A 97 -0.88 -1.31 -16.33
C TRP A 97 -0.57 -1.34 -14.83
N PHE A 98 0.70 -1.47 -14.41
CA PHE A 98 1.09 -1.60 -13.00
C PHE A 98 0.57 -0.43 -12.16
N THR A 99 0.88 0.80 -12.56
CA THR A 99 0.47 2.02 -11.85
C THR A 99 -1.05 2.21 -11.86
N PRO A 100 -1.76 2.11 -13.01
CA PRO A 100 -3.22 2.15 -13.03
C PRO A 100 -3.89 1.12 -12.13
N VAL A 101 -3.44 -0.14 -12.15
CA VAL A 101 -4.01 -1.21 -11.31
C VAL A 101 -3.80 -0.89 -9.83
N TYR A 102 -2.61 -0.45 -9.44
CA TYR A 102 -2.34 -0.07 -8.06
C TYR A 102 -3.24 1.08 -7.57
N ILE A 103 -3.40 2.12 -8.39
CA ILE A 103 -4.30 3.25 -8.10
C ILE A 103 -5.73 2.73 -7.92
N ILE A 104 -6.24 1.91 -8.85
CA ILE A 104 -7.59 1.34 -8.77
C ILE A 104 -7.75 0.50 -7.50
N LEU A 105 -6.77 -0.30 -7.11
CA LEU A 105 -6.83 -1.11 -5.91
C LEU A 105 -6.90 -0.26 -4.63
N ILE A 106 -6.10 0.80 -4.52
CA ILE A 106 -6.13 1.71 -3.37
C ILE A 106 -7.48 2.43 -3.29
N PHE A 107 -7.86 3.14 -4.35
CA PHE A 107 -9.09 3.94 -4.33
C PHE A 107 -10.32 3.04 -4.28
N GLY A 108 -10.28 1.88 -4.91
CA GLY A 108 -11.33 0.86 -4.84
C GLY A 108 -11.51 0.31 -3.42
N ALA A 109 -10.43 -0.02 -2.72
CA ALA A 109 -10.49 -0.48 -1.33
C ALA A 109 -11.08 0.58 -0.39
N ILE A 110 -10.66 1.84 -0.56
CA ILE A 110 -11.18 2.98 0.21
C ILE A 110 -12.67 3.20 -0.09
N LEU A 111 -13.06 3.28 -1.36
CA LEU A 111 -14.45 3.48 -1.78
C LEU A 111 -15.35 2.35 -1.28
N PHE A 112 -14.91 1.11 -1.42
CA PHE A 112 -15.62 -0.06 -0.88
C PHE A 112 -15.84 0.05 0.62
N CYS A 113 -14.81 0.45 1.38
CA CYS A 113 -14.91 0.68 2.82
C CYS A 113 -15.89 1.79 3.16
N ILE A 114 -15.85 2.93 2.47
CA ILE A 114 -16.78 4.06 2.68
C ILE A 114 -18.23 3.61 2.45
N ILE A 115 -18.50 2.88 1.35
CA ILE A 115 -19.83 2.33 1.06
C ILE A 115 -20.29 1.38 2.18
N ARG A 116 -19.38 0.54 2.70
CA ARG A 116 -19.67 -0.37 3.81
C ARG A 116 -19.94 0.41 5.10
N LEU A 117 -19.16 1.43 5.43
CA LEU A 117 -19.36 2.30 6.60
C LEU A 117 -20.72 2.97 6.59
N ILE A 118 -21.14 3.51 5.45
CA ILE A 118 -22.46 4.15 5.30
C ILE A 118 -23.61 3.16 5.52
N LYS A 119 -23.40 1.87 5.22
CA LYS A 119 -24.41 0.81 5.41
C LYS A 119 -24.45 0.24 6.83
N VAL A 120 -23.34 0.34 7.58
CA VAL A 120 -23.24 -0.22 8.94
C VAL A 120 -23.30 0.83 10.04
N LYS A 121 -23.36 2.12 9.67
CA LYS A 121 -23.61 3.22 10.62
C LYS A 121 -24.90 3.01 11.38
#